data_AF-A0A0C9SXL3-F1
#
_entry.id   AF-A0A0C9SXL3-F1
#
_cell.length_a   1.000
_cell.length_b   1.000
_cell.length_c   1.000
_cell.angle_alpha   90.00
_cell.angle_beta   90.00
_cell.angle_gamma   90.00
#
_symmetry.space_group_name_H-M   'P 1'
#
loop_
_entity.id
_entity.type
_entity.pdbx_description
1 polymer ?
#
loop_
_entity_poly.entity_id
_entity_poly.type
_entity_poly.pdbx_seq_one_letter_code
_entity_poly.pdbx_strand_id
1 'polypeptide(L)'
;MFLLAPFVLAAYGVVVFALDVSVPVSAPSKAPTVSPALVSFSIEQDRWLDWAGSTSRNEFAYNAFNNLKEITGTPPWIRIGADSEDHTNFNPRIQFSQTKFPAETATVPYPEASNITVGDGFYSAVAHLPPGTHVIWGVNFGQANLTAAYLETRSIVKAFDSPAVREAGITLDFIEIGNEADLYINNGARNSSWNIQQYVAQWTTFAANVSAAAGINADSRVKFVGAAFAESTRTTSGFSPQSAFKAGLLDSPSGAQVKLISQHHYSGSFCSGSGGLLQNLMTKATIRSNLSSFSPDITATHAKGLSYFLGETNSYSCHGAPGVSNTAGAALWALDYALYSSQIGVERTHFHEGIGYKYNLIQPATLNRSILDGSPLSTPLAPHIQPAYYSAIIVAEALGDSGSTQVYEISVNNTRIAGYAFYEGGSLQRAVFINSLAFLKGATSRSSTHLLLSFTDGSAFATMTIKRLKIGYADDTSGVTWGGQTYETSDAKVSGDLDVQVAPVSAGVDIAETEVVLLTFGS
;
A
#
# COMPACT_ATOMS: atom_id res chain seq x y z
N MET A 1 -18.43 37.30 69.08
CA MET A 1 -19.30 36.59 68.11
C MET A 1 -18.53 36.52 66.80
N PHE A 2 -17.73 35.47 66.59
CA PHE A 2 -16.99 35.24 65.35
C PHE A 2 -17.72 34.13 64.59
N LEU A 3 -18.29 34.46 63.43
CA LEU A 3 -18.92 33.49 62.53
C LEU A 3 -17.83 32.74 61.76
N LEU A 4 -17.81 31.41 61.90
CA LEU A 4 -17.09 30.49 61.04
C LEU A 4 -17.93 30.25 59.78
N ALA A 5 -17.39 30.61 58.61
CA ALA A 5 -17.95 30.26 57.31
C ALA A 5 -17.48 28.84 56.92
N PRO A 6 -18.36 27.95 56.44
CA PRO A 6 -17.97 26.62 56.01
C PRO A 6 -17.30 26.68 54.63
N PHE A 7 -16.09 26.13 54.53
CA PHE A 7 -15.45 25.83 53.24
C PHE A 7 -16.19 24.67 52.58
N VAL A 8 -16.85 24.92 51.46
CA VAL A 8 -17.38 23.88 50.56
C VAL A 8 -16.23 23.41 49.69
N LEU A 9 -15.74 22.19 49.94
CA LEU A 9 -14.78 21.52 49.08
C LEU A 9 -15.54 21.02 47.84
N ALA A 10 -15.47 21.78 46.73
CA ALA A 10 -15.99 21.32 45.45
C ALA A 10 -15.03 20.26 44.88
N ALA A 11 -15.34 18.99 45.07
CA ALA A 11 -14.70 17.90 44.36
C ALA A 11 -15.16 17.95 42.90
N TYR A 12 -14.32 18.50 42.02
CA TYR A 12 -14.48 18.33 40.57
C TYR A 12 -14.12 16.89 40.23
N GLY A 13 -15.10 16.00 40.24
CA GLY A 13 -14.95 14.68 39.64
C GLY A 13 -14.78 14.85 38.14
N VAL A 14 -13.59 14.59 37.61
CA VAL A 14 -13.40 14.41 36.18
C VAL A 14 -14.11 13.12 35.82
N VAL A 15 -15.29 13.24 35.21
CA VAL A 15 -15.99 12.09 34.61
C VAL A 15 -15.19 11.72 33.37
N VAL A 16 -14.29 10.74 33.51
CA VAL A 16 -13.65 10.10 32.37
C VAL A 16 -14.71 9.21 31.73
N PHE A 17 -15.27 9.63 30.61
CA PHE A 17 -16.17 8.79 29.83
C PHE A 17 -15.32 7.70 29.16
N ALA A 18 -15.47 6.46 29.63
CA ALA A 18 -14.99 5.29 28.91
C ALA A 18 -15.82 5.10 27.63
N LEU A 19 -15.16 4.73 26.54
CA LEU A 19 -15.81 4.31 25.31
C LEU A 19 -15.94 2.78 25.34
N ASP A 20 -17.17 2.30 25.50
CA ASP A 20 -17.47 0.87 25.42
C ASP A 20 -17.29 0.38 23.97
N VAL A 21 -16.51 -0.67 23.79
CA VAL A 21 -16.26 -1.32 22.50
C VAL A 21 -16.65 -2.79 22.61
N SER A 22 -17.60 -3.22 21.80
CA SER A 22 -18.00 -4.62 21.71
C SER A 22 -17.18 -5.34 20.64
N VAL A 23 -16.41 -6.34 21.05
CA VAL A 23 -15.54 -7.15 20.19
C VAL A 23 -16.12 -8.56 20.07
N PRO A 24 -16.46 -9.02 18.85
CA PRO A 24 -16.87 -10.41 18.67
C PRO A 24 -15.72 -11.35 18.99
N VAL A 25 -15.98 -12.43 19.72
CA VAL A 25 -14.95 -13.45 20.01
C VAL A 25 -14.86 -14.54 18.97
N SER A 26 -15.89 -14.66 18.15
CA SER A 26 -15.93 -15.51 16.97
C SER A 26 -15.99 -14.64 15.73
N ALA A 27 -15.29 -15.06 14.68
CA ALA A 27 -15.27 -14.35 13.41
C ALA A 27 -16.70 -14.21 12.88
N PRO A 28 -17.19 -12.98 12.64
CA PRO A 28 -18.47 -12.79 11.98
C PRO A 28 -18.47 -13.48 10.61
N SER A 29 -19.63 -13.99 10.18
CA SER A 29 -19.74 -14.76 8.91
C SER A 29 -19.31 -14.01 7.65
N LYS A 30 -19.27 -12.68 7.71
CA LYS A 30 -18.81 -11.80 6.63
C LYS A 30 -17.36 -11.35 6.76
N ALA A 31 -16.64 -11.77 7.79
CA ALA A 31 -15.24 -11.40 7.98
C ALA A 31 -14.39 -12.03 6.86
N PRO A 32 -13.79 -11.23 5.96
CA PRO A 32 -12.93 -11.75 4.91
C PRO A 32 -11.71 -12.43 5.50
N THR A 33 -11.27 -13.51 4.87
CA THR A 33 -9.90 -14.00 5.03
C THR A 33 -8.96 -13.05 4.30
N VAL A 34 -7.96 -12.54 5.01
CA VAL A 34 -7.06 -11.51 4.49
C VAL A 34 -5.70 -12.11 4.21
N SER A 35 -5.17 -11.82 3.02
CA SER A 35 -3.83 -12.22 2.62
C SER A 35 -2.78 -11.66 3.59
N PRO A 36 -1.79 -12.45 4.05
CA PRO A 36 -0.69 -11.92 4.84
C PRO A 36 0.13 -10.85 4.08
N ALA A 37 0.07 -10.86 2.74
CA ALA A 37 0.64 -9.82 1.87
C ALA A 37 -0.39 -8.75 1.46
N LEU A 38 -1.36 -8.40 2.33
CA LEU A 38 -2.34 -7.34 2.08
C LEU A 38 -1.65 -6.03 1.71
N VAL A 39 -0.63 -5.64 2.48
CA VAL A 39 0.25 -4.51 2.15
C VAL A 39 1.37 -5.04 1.24
N SER A 40 1.41 -4.51 0.03
CA SER A 40 2.37 -4.84 -1.02
C SER A 40 2.85 -3.54 -1.68
N PHE A 41 3.77 -3.63 -2.64
CA PHE A 41 4.42 -2.44 -3.22
C PHE A 41 4.19 -2.37 -4.73
N SER A 42 3.94 -1.16 -5.22
CA SER A 42 4.01 -0.77 -6.63
C SER A 42 5.25 0.09 -6.80
N ILE A 43 6.12 -0.20 -7.76
CA ILE A 43 7.42 0.45 -7.92
C ILE A 43 7.52 0.98 -9.34
N GLU A 44 7.89 2.25 -9.48
CA GLU A 44 8.23 2.84 -10.78
C GLU A 44 9.34 2.04 -11.48
N GLN A 45 9.06 1.65 -12.73
CA GLN A 45 9.96 0.83 -13.54
C GLN A 45 11.28 1.55 -13.86
N ASP A 46 11.28 2.87 -14.09
CA ASP A 46 12.47 3.61 -14.57
C ASP A 46 13.74 3.46 -13.72
N ARG A 47 13.57 3.30 -12.40
CA ARG A 47 14.62 3.17 -11.40
C ARG A 47 14.54 1.85 -10.65
N TRP A 48 13.94 0.83 -11.27
CA TRP A 48 13.85 -0.52 -10.71
C TRP A 48 15.18 -1.06 -10.17
N LEU A 49 16.30 -0.73 -10.82
CA LEU A 49 17.63 -1.18 -10.39
C LEU A 49 18.16 -0.49 -9.13
N ASP A 50 17.63 0.68 -8.77
CA ASP A 50 17.88 1.30 -7.47
C ASP A 50 17.18 0.51 -6.34
N TRP A 51 16.13 -0.26 -6.65
CA TRP A 51 15.39 -1.11 -5.70
C TRP A 51 15.96 -2.52 -5.58
N ALA A 52 16.13 -3.22 -6.71
CA ALA A 52 16.61 -4.60 -6.70
C ALA A 52 18.15 -4.68 -6.58
N GLY A 53 18.85 -3.67 -7.11
CA GLY A 53 20.28 -3.73 -7.39
C GLY A 53 20.57 -4.42 -8.73
N SER A 54 21.68 -4.04 -9.37
CA SER A 54 22.05 -4.50 -10.72
C SER A 54 23.02 -5.69 -10.71
N THR A 55 24.28 -5.43 -10.37
CA THR A 55 25.34 -6.47 -10.25
C THR A 55 25.42 -7.08 -8.85
N SER A 56 24.92 -6.35 -7.87
CA SER A 56 24.74 -6.80 -6.49
C SER A 56 23.36 -6.38 -6.01
N ARG A 57 22.78 -7.19 -5.12
CA ARG A 57 21.51 -6.89 -4.45
C ARG A 57 21.57 -5.57 -3.68
N ASN A 58 20.48 -4.83 -3.69
CA ASN A 58 20.27 -3.75 -2.73
C ASN A 58 19.84 -4.36 -1.37
N GLU A 59 20.78 -4.47 -0.43
CA GLU A 59 20.53 -5.05 0.89
C GLU A 59 19.49 -4.26 1.70
N PHE A 60 19.40 -2.94 1.54
CA PHE A 60 18.45 -2.11 2.28
C PHE A 60 17.01 -2.45 1.88
N ALA A 61 16.71 -2.43 0.58
CA ALA A 61 15.39 -2.78 0.07
C ALA A 61 15.06 -4.25 0.35
N TYR A 62 16.03 -5.16 0.21
CA TYR A 62 15.85 -6.57 0.53
C TYR A 62 15.45 -6.76 2.00
N ASN A 63 16.17 -6.15 2.94
CA ASN A 63 15.87 -6.26 4.37
C ASN A 63 14.49 -5.67 4.70
N ALA A 64 14.14 -4.52 4.11
CA ALA A 64 12.82 -3.91 4.30
C ALA A 64 11.68 -4.83 3.85
N PHE A 65 11.81 -5.52 2.72
CA PHE A 65 10.82 -6.52 2.29
C PHE A 65 10.89 -7.80 3.14
N ASN A 66 12.09 -8.21 3.56
CA ASN A 66 12.30 -9.42 4.33
C ASN A 66 11.75 -9.31 5.75
N ASN A 67 11.72 -8.13 6.38
CA ASN A 67 11.05 -7.94 7.67
C ASN A 67 9.58 -8.39 7.62
N LEU A 68 8.85 -8.03 6.55
CA LEU A 68 7.45 -8.42 6.37
C LEU A 68 7.31 -9.93 6.18
N LYS A 69 8.26 -10.55 5.45
CA LYS A 69 8.33 -11.99 5.28
C LYS A 69 8.59 -12.71 6.61
N GLU A 70 9.50 -12.21 7.43
CA GLU A 70 9.80 -12.79 8.73
C GLU A 70 8.59 -12.76 9.68
N ILE A 71 7.74 -11.75 9.56
CA ILE A 71 6.52 -11.61 10.37
C ILE A 71 5.38 -12.51 9.86
N THR A 72 5.19 -12.57 8.54
CA THR A 72 3.98 -13.20 7.93
C THR A 72 4.24 -14.54 7.26
N GLY A 73 5.49 -14.98 7.20
CA GLY A 73 5.92 -16.15 6.43
C GLY A 73 5.98 -15.94 4.91
N THR A 74 5.50 -14.81 4.38
CA THR A 74 5.48 -14.51 2.94
C THR A 74 5.94 -13.08 2.64
N PRO A 75 6.80 -12.85 1.63
CA PRO A 75 7.17 -11.48 1.28
C PRO A 75 5.98 -10.71 0.67
N PRO A 76 6.04 -9.36 0.67
CA PRO A 76 5.07 -8.56 -0.07
C PRO A 76 5.13 -8.91 -1.56
N TRP A 77 4.01 -8.69 -2.25
CA TRP A 77 4.00 -8.73 -3.71
C TRP A 77 4.60 -7.44 -4.26
N ILE A 78 5.26 -7.54 -5.41
CA ILE A 78 5.92 -6.40 -6.06
C ILE A 78 5.32 -6.20 -7.46
N ARG A 79 4.66 -5.06 -7.67
CA ARG A 79 4.20 -4.59 -8.99
C ARG A 79 5.21 -3.61 -9.54
N ILE A 80 5.75 -3.86 -10.73
CA ILE A 80 6.79 -3.03 -11.37
C ILE A 80 6.19 -2.51 -12.65
N GLY A 81 6.03 -1.20 -12.76
CA GLY A 81 5.27 -0.59 -13.84
C GLY A 81 5.14 0.92 -13.68
N ALA A 82 3.89 1.38 -13.60
CA ALA A 82 3.48 2.79 -13.48
C ALA A 82 3.82 3.60 -14.74
N ASP A 83 3.87 4.94 -14.67
CA ASP A 83 3.98 5.80 -15.86
C ASP A 83 5.23 5.47 -16.70
N SER A 84 6.31 5.04 -16.04
CA SER A 84 7.54 4.66 -16.71
C SER A 84 7.44 3.39 -17.57
N GLU A 85 6.49 2.49 -17.33
CA GLU A 85 6.30 1.30 -18.18
C GLU A 85 5.94 1.68 -19.62
N ASP A 86 5.10 2.70 -19.77
CA ASP A 86 4.64 3.22 -21.07
C ASP A 86 5.71 4.03 -21.82
N HIS A 87 6.85 4.27 -21.18
CA HIS A 87 8.03 4.88 -21.79
C HIS A 87 9.18 3.90 -22.05
N THR A 88 8.98 2.61 -21.75
CA THR A 88 10.01 1.59 -21.87
C THR A 88 10.07 0.95 -23.26
N ASN A 89 11.29 0.68 -23.75
CA ASN A 89 11.55 -0.09 -24.96
C ASN A 89 12.69 -1.08 -24.71
N PHE A 90 12.76 -2.14 -25.50
CA PHE A 90 13.77 -3.19 -25.37
C PHE A 90 14.88 -3.07 -26.42
N ASN A 91 16.13 -3.20 -25.98
CA ASN A 91 17.29 -3.34 -26.86
C ASN A 91 18.27 -4.36 -26.28
N PRO A 92 18.53 -5.49 -26.95
CA PRO A 92 19.40 -6.56 -26.43
C PRO A 92 20.88 -6.15 -26.32
N ARG A 93 21.27 -4.98 -26.85
CA ARG A 93 22.63 -4.43 -26.69
C ARG A 93 22.81 -3.65 -25.39
N ILE A 94 21.73 -3.32 -24.70
CA ILE A 94 21.76 -2.71 -23.38
C ILE A 94 21.83 -3.84 -22.35
N GLN A 95 22.71 -3.73 -21.35
CA GLN A 95 22.78 -4.76 -20.31
C GLN A 95 21.65 -4.60 -19.31
N PHE A 96 21.42 -3.38 -18.83
CA PHE A 96 20.49 -3.03 -17.77
C PHE A 96 19.48 -2.02 -18.30
N SER A 97 19.67 -0.73 -18.05
CA SER A 97 18.81 0.34 -18.56
C SER A 97 19.62 1.56 -19.01
N GLN A 98 19.02 2.33 -19.91
CA GLN A 98 19.40 3.69 -20.27
C GLN A 98 18.15 4.56 -20.15
N THR A 99 18.21 5.57 -19.29
CA THR A 99 17.04 6.39 -18.92
C THR A 99 17.29 7.86 -19.19
N LYS A 100 16.25 8.57 -19.68
CA LYS A 100 16.24 10.02 -19.83
C LYS A 100 15.17 10.64 -18.94
N PHE A 101 15.62 11.40 -17.94
CA PHE A 101 14.74 12.14 -17.04
C PHE A 101 14.49 13.56 -17.55
N PRO A 102 13.26 14.10 -17.39
CA PRO A 102 13.00 15.54 -17.44
C PRO A 102 13.81 16.31 -16.40
N ALA A 103 13.80 17.64 -16.50
CA ALA A 103 14.36 18.51 -15.46
C ALA A 103 13.50 18.42 -14.19
N GLU A 104 14.15 18.43 -13.03
CA GLU A 104 13.45 18.53 -11.76
C GLU A 104 12.73 19.87 -11.58
N THR A 105 11.71 19.86 -10.73
CA THR A 105 10.99 21.04 -10.28
C THR A 105 10.86 21.02 -8.77
N ALA A 106 10.40 22.13 -8.17
CA ALA A 106 10.15 22.17 -6.73
C ALA A 106 9.06 21.18 -6.28
N THR A 107 8.04 20.93 -7.12
CA THR A 107 6.94 20.00 -6.81
C THR A 107 7.33 18.56 -7.06
N VAL A 108 8.09 18.32 -8.13
CA VAL A 108 8.61 17.02 -8.56
C VAL A 108 10.15 17.05 -8.56
N PRO A 109 10.78 16.88 -7.38
CA PRO A 109 12.24 16.87 -7.29
C PRO A 109 12.87 15.69 -8.01
N TYR A 110 12.20 14.54 -8.09
CA TYR A 110 12.70 13.34 -8.76
C TYR A 110 11.69 12.89 -9.81
N PRO A 111 11.73 13.43 -11.04
CA PRO A 111 10.78 13.07 -12.07
C PRO A 111 10.99 11.64 -12.56
N GLU A 112 9.91 11.04 -13.05
CA GLU A 112 9.91 9.80 -13.81
C GLU A 112 10.68 9.97 -15.13
N ALA A 113 11.25 8.89 -15.64
CA ALA A 113 11.90 8.90 -16.94
C ALA A 113 10.89 9.08 -18.08
N SER A 114 11.21 9.98 -18.99
CA SER A 114 10.48 10.23 -20.25
C SER A 114 10.83 9.23 -21.37
N ASN A 115 11.93 8.49 -21.21
CA ASN A 115 12.36 7.45 -22.13
C ASN A 115 13.26 6.46 -21.40
N ILE A 116 12.99 5.18 -21.59
CA ILE A 116 13.75 4.09 -20.99
C ILE A 116 14.03 3.07 -22.08
N THR A 117 15.29 2.68 -22.22
CA THR A 117 15.66 1.50 -23.02
C THR A 117 16.29 0.48 -22.10
N VAL A 118 15.72 -0.72 -22.04
CA VAL A 118 16.18 -1.81 -21.16
C VAL A 118 16.72 -2.99 -21.96
N GLY A 119 17.50 -3.83 -21.30
CA GLY A 119 17.88 -5.15 -21.80
C GLY A 119 17.76 -6.24 -20.74
N ASP A 120 18.27 -7.43 -21.03
CA ASP A 120 17.98 -8.65 -20.26
C ASP A 120 18.35 -8.57 -18.75
N GLY A 121 19.42 -7.86 -18.41
CA GLY A 121 19.87 -7.70 -17.03
C GLY A 121 18.91 -6.86 -16.18
N PHE A 122 18.09 -6.00 -16.80
CA PHE A 122 17.06 -5.23 -16.10
C PHE A 122 16.00 -6.13 -15.47
N TYR A 123 15.47 -7.07 -16.26
CA TYR A 123 14.47 -8.03 -15.79
C TYR A 123 15.09 -9.10 -14.90
N SER A 124 16.32 -9.52 -15.17
CA SER A 124 17.02 -10.54 -14.35
C SER A 124 17.28 -10.09 -12.91
N ALA A 125 17.29 -8.78 -12.65
CA ALA A 125 17.46 -8.22 -11.31
C ALA A 125 16.39 -8.68 -10.29
N VAL A 126 15.24 -9.20 -10.74
CA VAL A 126 14.23 -9.80 -9.82
C VAL A 126 14.80 -10.92 -8.96
N ALA A 127 15.87 -11.60 -9.38
CA ALA A 127 16.54 -12.62 -8.57
C ALA A 127 17.09 -12.08 -7.24
N HIS A 128 17.22 -10.75 -7.09
CA HIS A 128 17.67 -10.10 -5.87
C HIS A 128 16.55 -9.86 -4.84
N LEU A 129 15.29 -10.13 -5.18
CA LEU A 129 14.17 -10.02 -4.24
C LEU A 129 14.18 -11.15 -3.19
N PRO A 130 13.48 -10.99 -2.05
CA PRO A 130 13.32 -12.07 -1.08
C PRO A 130 12.69 -13.32 -1.68
N PRO A 131 13.15 -14.54 -1.30
CA PRO A 131 12.55 -15.75 -1.83
C PRO A 131 11.07 -15.88 -1.53
N GLY A 132 10.29 -16.35 -2.52
CA GLY A 132 8.84 -16.41 -2.44
C GLY A 132 8.12 -15.15 -2.92
N THR A 133 8.85 -14.13 -3.40
CA THR A 133 8.20 -12.92 -3.94
C THR A 133 7.43 -13.22 -5.22
N HIS A 134 6.20 -12.74 -5.21
CA HIS A 134 5.27 -12.73 -6.34
C HIS A 134 5.35 -11.38 -7.05
N VAL A 135 5.38 -11.41 -8.39
CA VAL A 135 5.66 -10.24 -9.23
C VAL A 135 4.55 -10.02 -10.26
N ILE A 136 4.16 -8.75 -10.38
CA ILE A 136 3.38 -8.20 -11.49
C ILE A 136 4.33 -7.32 -12.30
N TRP A 137 4.42 -7.52 -13.61
CA TRP A 137 5.33 -6.75 -14.46
C TRP A 137 4.60 -6.06 -15.62
N GLY A 138 4.74 -4.74 -15.72
CA GLY A 138 4.18 -3.88 -16.75
C GLY A 138 4.93 -3.92 -18.08
N VAL A 139 4.19 -3.87 -19.20
CA VAL A 139 4.77 -3.75 -20.55
C VAL A 139 4.14 -2.58 -21.30
N ASN A 140 4.95 -1.91 -22.12
CA ASN A 140 4.58 -0.67 -22.78
C ASN A 140 3.32 -0.80 -23.66
N PHE A 141 2.30 0.00 -23.35
CA PHE A 141 1.08 0.16 -24.15
C PHE A 141 0.91 1.59 -24.66
N GLY A 142 1.35 2.57 -23.88
CA GLY A 142 1.19 4.01 -24.10
C GLY A 142 1.81 4.48 -25.41
N GLN A 143 2.97 3.94 -25.81
CA GLN A 143 3.58 4.30 -27.11
C GLN A 143 2.92 3.65 -28.33
N ALA A 144 1.88 2.81 -28.12
CA ALA A 144 1.21 2.05 -29.18
C ALA A 144 2.19 1.19 -30.03
N ASN A 145 3.29 0.73 -29.41
CA ASN A 145 4.32 -0.04 -30.08
C ASN A 145 4.25 -1.53 -29.69
N LEU A 146 3.57 -2.33 -30.52
CA LEU A 146 3.46 -3.78 -30.32
C LEU A 146 4.82 -4.50 -30.28
N THR A 147 5.83 -4.00 -31.01
CA THR A 147 7.15 -4.64 -31.03
C THR A 147 7.87 -4.44 -29.71
N ALA A 148 7.76 -3.27 -29.08
CA ALA A 148 8.32 -3.03 -27.75
C ALA A 148 7.72 -4.00 -26.73
N ALA A 149 6.38 -4.01 -26.58
CA ALA A 149 5.68 -4.92 -25.67
C ALA A 149 6.05 -6.40 -25.90
N TYR A 150 6.16 -6.84 -27.16
CA TYR A 150 6.57 -8.20 -27.50
C TYR A 150 7.99 -8.51 -26.99
N LEU A 151 8.96 -7.66 -27.30
CA LEU A 151 10.37 -7.88 -26.96
C LEU A 151 10.62 -7.79 -25.46
N GLU A 152 9.98 -6.83 -24.79
CA GLU A 152 9.97 -6.74 -23.33
C GLU A 152 9.44 -8.02 -22.71
N THR A 153 8.26 -8.49 -23.15
CA THR A 153 7.66 -9.74 -22.68
C THR A 153 8.58 -10.95 -22.85
N ARG A 154 9.26 -11.05 -24.01
CA ARG A 154 10.22 -12.13 -24.26
C ARG A 154 11.38 -12.11 -23.26
N SER A 155 11.88 -10.93 -22.92
CA SER A 155 12.97 -10.76 -21.96
C SER A 155 12.53 -11.02 -20.52
N ILE A 156 11.33 -10.56 -20.14
CA ILE A 156 10.71 -10.88 -18.84
C ILE A 156 10.63 -12.40 -18.66
N VAL A 157 10.01 -13.12 -19.60
CA VAL A 157 9.85 -14.58 -19.50
C VAL A 157 11.21 -15.27 -19.46
N LYS A 158 12.16 -14.84 -20.28
CA LYS A 158 13.55 -15.34 -20.24
C LYS A 158 14.19 -15.17 -18.86
N ALA A 159 13.97 -14.03 -18.19
CA ALA A 159 14.48 -13.79 -16.84
C ALA A 159 13.85 -14.76 -15.83
N PHE A 160 12.53 -14.90 -15.82
CA PHE A 160 11.82 -15.78 -14.88
C PHE A 160 12.05 -17.27 -15.12
N ASP A 161 12.36 -17.68 -16.36
CA ASP A 161 12.76 -19.05 -16.68
C ASP A 161 14.22 -19.34 -16.32
N SER A 162 15.03 -18.31 -16.02
CA SER A 162 16.45 -18.48 -15.72
C SER A 162 16.68 -19.25 -14.40
N PRO A 163 17.76 -20.03 -14.28
CA PRO A 163 18.09 -20.73 -13.04
C PRO A 163 18.18 -19.78 -11.83
N ALA A 164 18.79 -18.60 -11.99
CA ALA A 164 18.96 -17.64 -10.91
C ALA A 164 17.62 -17.18 -10.31
N VAL A 165 16.62 -16.84 -11.15
CA VAL A 165 15.31 -16.39 -10.67
C VAL A 165 14.50 -17.56 -10.08
N ARG A 166 14.58 -18.75 -10.70
CA ARG A 166 13.89 -19.95 -10.20
C ARG A 166 14.46 -20.45 -8.87
N GLU A 167 15.78 -20.44 -8.71
CA GLU A 167 16.47 -20.81 -7.46
C GLU A 167 16.22 -19.77 -6.35
N ALA A 168 16.13 -18.49 -6.71
CA ALA A 168 15.67 -17.46 -5.79
C ALA A 168 14.19 -17.61 -5.39
N GLY A 169 13.43 -18.48 -6.04
CA GLY A 169 12.01 -18.73 -5.71
C GLY A 169 11.11 -17.55 -6.05
N ILE A 170 11.47 -16.74 -7.05
CA ILE A 170 10.72 -15.56 -7.46
C ILE A 170 9.81 -15.93 -8.63
N THR A 171 8.65 -15.31 -8.63
CA THR A 171 7.50 -15.86 -9.31
C THR A 171 6.77 -14.76 -10.09
N LEU A 172 6.68 -14.90 -11.41
CA LEU A 172 5.87 -14.01 -12.26
C LEU A 172 4.43 -14.51 -12.28
N ASP A 173 3.53 -13.78 -11.64
CA ASP A 173 2.10 -14.12 -11.63
C ASP A 173 1.35 -13.41 -12.75
N PHE A 174 1.68 -12.14 -13.00
CA PHE A 174 0.94 -11.33 -13.95
C PHE A 174 1.84 -10.48 -14.84
N ILE A 175 1.39 -10.31 -16.07
CA ILE A 175 1.82 -9.22 -16.94
C ILE A 175 0.70 -8.17 -16.95
N GLU A 176 1.05 -6.91 -16.76
CA GLU A 176 0.18 -5.75 -16.91
C GLU A 176 0.49 -5.07 -18.25
N ILE A 177 -0.54 -4.62 -18.97
CA ILE A 177 -0.38 -4.00 -20.30
C ILE A 177 -0.89 -2.57 -20.21
N GLY A 178 0.04 -1.65 -20.02
CA GLY A 178 -0.23 -0.22 -19.92
C GLY A 178 -0.64 0.24 -18.54
N ASN A 179 -0.32 1.50 -18.29
CA ASN A 179 -0.64 2.21 -17.07
C ASN A 179 -1.65 3.31 -17.33
N GLU A 180 -2.68 3.45 -16.48
CA GLU A 180 -3.59 4.59 -16.44
C GLU A 180 -4.12 5.01 -17.82
N ALA A 181 -4.53 4.02 -18.61
CA ALA A 181 -4.91 4.25 -20.00
C ALA A 181 -6.09 5.22 -20.17
N ASP A 182 -6.88 5.44 -19.13
CA ASP A 182 -7.92 6.46 -19.06
C ASP A 182 -7.37 7.90 -19.16
N LEU A 183 -6.10 8.13 -18.82
CA LEU A 183 -5.41 9.42 -18.90
C LEU A 183 -4.65 9.65 -20.21
N TYR A 184 -4.72 8.72 -21.17
CA TYR A 184 -3.93 8.81 -22.41
C TYR A 184 -4.25 10.02 -23.30
N ILE A 185 -5.42 10.64 -23.14
CA ILE A 185 -5.72 11.93 -23.78
C ILE A 185 -4.87 13.04 -23.14
N ASN A 186 -4.74 13.01 -21.82
CA ASN A 186 -4.10 14.06 -21.02
C ASN A 186 -2.57 14.07 -21.18
N ASN A 187 -1.96 12.90 -21.31
CA ASN A 187 -0.51 12.76 -21.50
C ASN A 187 -0.08 12.75 -22.99
N GLY A 188 -1.04 12.82 -23.93
CA GLY A 188 -0.78 12.88 -25.37
C GLY A 188 -0.48 11.53 -26.04
N ALA A 189 -0.58 10.41 -25.31
CA ALA A 189 -0.44 9.07 -25.87
C ALA A 189 -1.55 8.73 -26.87
N ARG A 190 -2.74 9.30 -26.70
CA ARG A 190 -3.89 9.12 -27.61
C ARG A 190 -4.56 10.46 -27.90
N ASN A 191 -5.32 10.51 -28.98
CA ASN A 191 -6.09 11.70 -29.35
C ASN A 191 -7.44 11.78 -28.60
N SER A 192 -8.18 12.87 -28.79
CA SER A 192 -9.45 13.14 -28.11
C SER A 192 -10.59 12.14 -28.37
N SER A 193 -10.43 11.21 -29.32
CA SER A 193 -11.44 10.15 -29.55
C SER A 193 -11.30 8.95 -28.61
N TRP A 194 -10.20 8.90 -27.83
CA TRP A 194 -9.90 7.82 -26.91
C TRP A 194 -11.04 7.54 -25.94
N ASN A 195 -11.49 6.29 -25.91
CA ASN A 195 -12.58 5.83 -25.08
C ASN A 195 -12.41 4.36 -24.74
N ILE A 196 -13.28 3.83 -23.89
CA ILE A 196 -13.19 2.47 -23.39
C ILE A 196 -13.30 1.40 -24.49
N GLN A 197 -14.08 1.63 -25.56
CA GLN A 197 -14.15 0.68 -26.69
C GLN A 197 -12.83 0.64 -27.46
N GLN A 198 -12.20 1.79 -27.69
CA GLN A 198 -10.89 1.86 -28.32
C GLN A 198 -9.80 1.25 -27.44
N TYR A 199 -9.84 1.49 -26.13
CA TYR A 199 -8.96 0.83 -25.16
C TYR A 199 -9.08 -0.68 -25.25
N VAL A 200 -10.29 -1.25 -25.11
CA VAL A 200 -10.46 -2.71 -25.12
C VAL A 200 -10.02 -3.33 -26.45
N ALA A 201 -10.32 -2.69 -27.58
CA ALA A 201 -9.89 -3.18 -28.89
C ALA A 201 -8.36 -3.19 -29.02
N GLN A 202 -7.69 -2.11 -28.61
CA GLN A 202 -6.23 -2.01 -28.70
C GLN A 202 -5.55 -2.91 -27.67
N TRP A 203 -6.02 -2.92 -26.43
CA TRP A 203 -5.53 -3.80 -25.36
C TRP A 203 -5.64 -5.26 -25.79
N THR A 204 -6.75 -5.68 -26.41
CA THR A 204 -6.91 -7.05 -26.92
C THR A 204 -5.85 -7.41 -27.97
N THR A 205 -5.49 -6.45 -28.83
CA THR A 205 -4.42 -6.64 -29.83
C THR A 205 -3.05 -6.83 -29.16
N PHE A 206 -2.75 -6.03 -28.13
CA PHE A 206 -1.54 -6.18 -27.34
C PHE A 206 -1.53 -7.49 -26.55
N ALA A 207 -2.64 -7.84 -25.90
CA ALA A 207 -2.78 -9.06 -25.13
C ALA A 207 -2.55 -10.31 -25.99
N ALA A 208 -3.03 -10.34 -27.24
CA ALA A 208 -2.74 -11.43 -28.18
C ALA A 208 -1.25 -11.54 -28.50
N ASN A 209 -0.58 -10.41 -28.74
CA ASN A 209 0.84 -10.35 -29.04
C ASN A 209 1.71 -10.74 -27.82
N VAL A 210 1.38 -10.25 -26.64
CA VAL A 210 2.02 -10.61 -25.36
C VAL A 210 1.77 -12.08 -25.02
N SER A 211 0.56 -12.59 -25.28
CA SER A 211 0.25 -14.02 -25.10
C SER A 211 1.13 -14.90 -25.98
N ALA A 212 1.36 -14.52 -27.24
CA ALA A 212 2.24 -15.24 -28.14
C ALA A 212 3.71 -15.20 -27.66
N ALA A 213 4.16 -14.08 -27.09
CA ALA A 213 5.52 -13.95 -26.56
C ALA A 213 5.76 -14.80 -25.29
N ALA A 214 4.79 -14.82 -24.38
CA ALA A 214 4.88 -15.46 -23.07
C ALA A 214 4.25 -16.85 -22.97
N GLY A 215 3.55 -17.31 -24.01
CA GLY A 215 2.80 -18.57 -23.96
C GLY A 215 1.57 -18.52 -23.05
N ILE A 216 0.98 -17.34 -22.85
CA ILE A 216 -0.19 -17.17 -21.98
C ILE A 216 -1.42 -17.79 -22.65
N ASN A 217 -2.01 -18.77 -21.96
CA ASN A 217 -3.21 -19.52 -22.33
C ASN A 217 -3.92 -20.04 -21.06
N ALA A 218 -5.01 -20.81 -21.21
CA ALA A 218 -5.80 -21.32 -20.09
C ALA A 218 -4.97 -22.05 -19.01
N ASP A 219 -4.00 -22.88 -19.43
CA ASP A 219 -3.19 -23.72 -18.56
C ASP A 219 -1.90 -23.04 -18.06
N SER A 220 -1.54 -21.91 -18.65
CA SER A 220 -0.37 -21.14 -18.24
C SER A 220 -0.54 -20.55 -16.84
N ARG A 221 0.57 -20.47 -16.11
CA ARG A 221 0.63 -19.85 -14.77
C ARG A 221 0.47 -18.34 -14.83
N VAL A 222 1.22 -17.69 -15.73
CA VAL A 222 1.20 -16.24 -15.91
C VAL A 222 -0.14 -15.82 -16.51
N LYS A 223 -0.78 -14.81 -15.92
CA LYS A 223 -2.07 -14.26 -16.34
C LYS A 223 -1.98 -12.76 -16.60
N PHE A 224 -3.09 -12.14 -16.97
CA PHE A 224 -3.14 -10.69 -17.18
C PHE A 224 -3.76 -9.95 -16.01
N VAL A 225 -3.21 -8.75 -15.78
CA VAL A 225 -3.92 -7.65 -15.14
C VAL A 225 -4.68 -6.87 -16.21
N GLY A 226 -5.93 -6.50 -15.92
CA GLY A 226 -6.73 -5.64 -16.77
C GLY A 226 -7.11 -4.34 -16.08
N ALA A 227 -7.42 -3.32 -16.89
CA ALA A 227 -8.09 -2.10 -16.47
C ALA A 227 -7.39 -1.29 -15.36
N ALA A 228 -6.06 -1.30 -15.32
CA ALA A 228 -5.20 -0.49 -14.44
C ALA A 228 -5.40 1.03 -14.65
N PHE A 229 -6.57 1.53 -14.27
CA PHE A 229 -7.02 2.90 -14.52
C PHE A 229 -6.72 3.80 -13.33
N ALA A 230 -6.40 5.07 -13.61
CA ALA A 230 -6.22 6.13 -12.61
C ALA A 230 -7.54 6.44 -11.90
N GLU A 231 -8.58 6.55 -12.72
CA GLU A 231 -9.93 6.92 -12.31
C GLU A 231 -10.93 5.83 -12.69
N SER A 232 -12.10 5.90 -12.06
CA SER A 232 -13.22 5.05 -12.47
C SER A 232 -14.52 5.82 -12.42
N THR A 233 -15.27 5.71 -13.52
CA THR A 233 -16.64 6.23 -13.58
C THR A 233 -17.61 5.40 -12.75
N ARG A 234 -17.26 4.16 -12.39
CA ARG A 234 -18.13 3.19 -11.70
C ARG A 234 -19.45 2.90 -12.42
N THR A 235 -19.48 3.09 -13.75
CA THR A 235 -20.67 2.90 -14.59
C THR A 235 -20.35 2.06 -15.83
N THR A 236 -21.29 1.90 -16.75
CA THR A 236 -21.07 1.16 -18.01
C THR A 236 -20.74 2.07 -19.20
N SER A 237 -20.49 3.36 -18.99
CA SER A 237 -20.36 4.37 -20.06
C SER A 237 -19.04 5.17 -20.07
N GLY A 238 -18.05 4.79 -19.27
CA GLY A 238 -16.73 5.43 -19.26
C GLY A 238 -15.64 4.43 -18.86
N PHE A 239 -14.43 4.91 -18.54
CA PHE A 239 -13.39 4.03 -18.00
C PHE A 239 -13.82 3.49 -16.64
N SER A 240 -13.98 2.16 -16.58
CA SER A 240 -14.37 1.39 -15.40
C SER A 240 -14.33 -0.10 -15.76
N PRO A 241 -14.27 -1.02 -14.76
CA PRO A 241 -14.33 -2.46 -15.03
C PRO A 241 -15.63 -2.88 -15.73
N GLN A 242 -16.78 -2.34 -15.31
CA GLN A 242 -18.09 -2.69 -15.89
C GLN A 242 -18.16 -2.35 -17.38
N SER A 243 -17.66 -1.16 -17.75
CA SER A 243 -17.65 -0.75 -19.15
C SER A 243 -16.62 -1.52 -19.96
N ALA A 244 -15.45 -1.83 -19.39
CA ALA A 244 -14.44 -2.69 -20.03
C ALA A 244 -14.99 -4.09 -20.32
N PHE A 245 -15.69 -4.70 -19.36
CA PHE A 245 -16.36 -5.99 -19.55
C PHE A 245 -17.45 -5.90 -20.62
N LYS A 246 -18.28 -4.84 -20.59
CA LYS A 246 -19.32 -4.62 -21.61
C LYS A 246 -18.73 -4.41 -23.00
N ALA A 247 -17.55 -3.80 -23.10
CA ALA A 247 -16.82 -3.61 -24.34
C ALA A 247 -16.07 -4.86 -24.82
N GLY A 248 -16.12 -5.96 -24.06
CA GLY A 248 -15.58 -7.26 -24.45
C GLY A 248 -14.16 -7.56 -24.01
N LEU A 249 -13.67 -6.93 -22.93
CA LEU A 249 -12.31 -7.15 -22.39
C LEU A 249 -11.99 -8.64 -22.19
N LEU A 250 -12.99 -9.45 -21.83
CA LEU A 250 -12.83 -10.87 -21.51
C LEU A 250 -13.22 -11.81 -22.67
N ASP A 251 -13.67 -11.28 -23.81
CA ASP A 251 -14.34 -12.07 -24.84
C ASP A 251 -13.36 -12.77 -25.79
N SER A 252 -12.11 -12.29 -25.86
CA SER A 252 -11.05 -12.90 -26.67
C SER A 252 -10.30 -14.01 -25.90
N PRO A 253 -9.61 -14.94 -26.58
CA PRO A 253 -8.81 -15.97 -25.91
C PRO A 253 -7.78 -15.41 -24.92
N SER A 254 -7.12 -14.30 -25.27
CA SER A 254 -6.17 -13.59 -24.39
C SER A 254 -6.89 -12.81 -23.30
N GLY A 255 -8.01 -12.16 -23.61
CA GLY A 255 -8.85 -11.47 -22.64
C GLY A 255 -9.40 -12.39 -21.55
N ALA A 256 -9.74 -13.63 -21.88
CA ALA A 256 -10.15 -14.65 -20.92
C ALA A 256 -9.04 -15.04 -19.91
N GLN A 257 -7.79 -14.64 -20.17
CA GLN A 257 -6.65 -14.81 -19.26
C GLN A 257 -6.46 -13.65 -18.28
N VAL A 258 -7.29 -12.61 -18.34
CA VAL A 258 -7.39 -11.65 -17.23
C VAL A 258 -7.90 -12.39 -16.00
N LYS A 259 -7.16 -12.31 -14.89
CA LYS A 259 -7.58 -12.84 -13.58
C LYS A 259 -7.59 -11.78 -12.48
N LEU A 260 -7.03 -10.62 -12.76
CA LEU A 260 -6.95 -9.49 -11.84
C LEU A 260 -7.40 -8.21 -12.54
N ILE A 261 -8.23 -7.43 -11.86
CA ILE A 261 -8.46 -6.03 -12.18
C ILE A 261 -7.67 -5.17 -11.20
N SER A 262 -6.85 -4.28 -11.74
CA SER A 262 -6.13 -3.26 -10.98
C SER A 262 -6.90 -1.95 -11.02
N GLN A 263 -7.04 -1.28 -9.88
CA GLN A 263 -7.48 0.11 -9.80
C GLN A 263 -6.39 0.93 -9.12
N HIS A 264 -6.19 2.15 -9.60
CA HIS A 264 -5.33 3.10 -8.91
C HIS A 264 -6.15 4.04 -8.04
N HIS A 265 -5.60 4.47 -6.90
CA HIS A 265 -6.26 5.48 -6.10
C HIS A 265 -5.32 6.29 -5.22
N TYR A 266 -5.46 7.61 -5.26
CA TYR A 266 -4.83 8.53 -4.33
C TYR A 266 -5.89 9.36 -3.60
N SER A 267 -5.71 9.58 -2.29
CA SER A 267 -6.65 10.38 -1.48
C SER A 267 -6.67 11.87 -1.85
N GLY A 268 -5.67 12.33 -2.59
CA GLY A 268 -5.61 13.67 -3.17
C GLY A 268 -4.52 13.78 -4.23
N SER A 269 -4.20 15.00 -4.64
CA SER A 269 -3.16 15.27 -5.64
C SER A 269 -2.29 16.45 -5.23
N PHE A 270 -0.98 16.33 -5.45
CA PHE A 270 -0.01 17.41 -5.27
C PHE A 270 0.51 17.95 -6.62
N CYS A 271 -0.07 17.56 -7.75
CA CYS A 271 0.44 17.91 -9.09
C CYS A 271 0.54 19.43 -9.34
N SER A 272 -0.32 20.22 -8.69
CA SER A 272 -0.31 21.69 -8.76
C SER A 272 0.50 22.37 -7.63
N GLY A 273 1.17 21.60 -6.77
CA GLY A 273 1.93 22.10 -5.62
C GLY A 273 1.09 22.47 -4.40
N SER A 274 -0.21 22.15 -4.40
CA SER A 274 -1.12 22.40 -3.27
C SER A 274 -1.57 21.08 -2.65
N GLY A 275 -1.09 20.78 -1.45
CA GLY A 275 -1.52 19.62 -0.67
C GLY A 275 -2.79 19.88 0.13
N GLY A 276 -3.37 18.82 0.70
CA GLY A 276 -4.39 18.96 1.74
C GLY A 276 -3.78 19.07 3.14
N LEU A 277 -4.64 18.97 4.14
CA LEU A 277 -4.24 18.96 5.54
C LEU A 277 -4.06 17.50 6.01
N LEU A 278 -2.96 17.22 6.72
CA LEU A 278 -2.70 15.89 7.30
C LEU A 278 -3.88 15.38 8.15
N GLN A 279 -4.46 16.27 8.95
CA GLN A 279 -5.59 15.96 9.83
C GLN A 279 -6.83 15.52 9.04
N ASN A 280 -6.98 15.98 7.79
CA ASN A 280 -8.09 15.59 6.91
C ASN A 280 -7.81 14.25 6.22
N LEU A 281 -6.56 13.98 5.84
CA LEU A 281 -6.15 12.70 5.26
C LEU A 281 -6.45 11.55 6.23
N MET A 282 -6.09 11.73 7.51
CA MET A 282 -6.17 10.67 8.52
C MET A 282 -7.59 10.33 8.98
N THR A 283 -8.62 11.11 8.64
CA THR A 283 -9.93 10.87 9.28
C THR A 283 -10.56 9.56 8.82
N LYS A 284 -11.21 8.89 9.77
CA LYS A 284 -11.99 7.70 9.48
C LYS A 284 -12.99 7.93 8.35
N ALA A 285 -13.74 9.03 8.37
CA ALA A 285 -14.69 9.37 7.31
C ALA A 285 -14.04 9.54 5.92
N THR A 286 -12.90 10.24 5.84
CA THR A 286 -12.16 10.43 4.59
C THR A 286 -11.78 9.08 3.98
N ILE A 287 -11.14 8.21 4.78
CA ILE A 287 -10.66 6.89 4.33
C ILE A 287 -11.82 6.03 3.82
N ARG A 288 -12.93 5.94 4.56
CA ARG A 288 -14.11 5.17 4.10
C ARG A 288 -14.67 5.75 2.81
N SER A 289 -14.85 7.07 2.73
CA SER A 289 -15.45 7.72 1.54
C SER A 289 -14.62 7.53 0.27
N ASN A 290 -13.29 7.56 0.38
CA ASN A 290 -12.35 7.31 -0.70
C ASN A 290 -12.52 5.89 -1.25
N LEU A 291 -12.44 4.90 -0.36
CA LEU A 291 -12.43 3.48 -0.72
C LEU A 291 -13.81 2.94 -1.10
N SER A 292 -14.86 3.26 -0.34
CA SER A 292 -16.20 2.71 -0.58
C SER A 292 -16.80 3.16 -1.92
N SER A 293 -16.28 4.24 -2.51
CA SER A 293 -16.68 4.71 -3.83
C SER A 293 -16.45 3.67 -4.95
N PHE A 294 -15.52 2.73 -4.74
CA PHE A 294 -15.19 1.64 -5.67
C PHE A 294 -16.01 0.36 -5.44
N SER A 295 -16.95 0.34 -4.48
CA SER A 295 -17.81 -0.84 -4.24
C SER A 295 -18.51 -1.38 -5.51
N PRO A 296 -19.00 -0.54 -6.45
CA PRO A 296 -19.55 -1.04 -7.72
C PRO A 296 -18.52 -1.75 -8.60
N ASP A 297 -17.27 -1.30 -8.58
CA ASP A 297 -16.16 -1.86 -9.38
C ASP A 297 -15.73 -3.20 -8.82
N ILE A 298 -15.56 -3.27 -7.49
CA ILE A 298 -15.27 -4.51 -6.76
C ILE A 298 -16.38 -5.54 -7.01
N THR A 299 -17.64 -5.14 -6.86
CA THR A 299 -18.80 -6.02 -7.07
C THR A 299 -18.84 -6.58 -8.49
N ALA A 300 -18.63 -5.73 -9.50
CA ALA A 300 -18.63 -6.16 -10.89
C ALA A 300 -17.46 -7.08 -11.24
N THR A 301 -16.30 -6.83 -10.65
CA THR A 301 -15.08 -7.63 -10.82
C THR A 301 -15.27 -9.02 -10.22
N HIS A 302 -15.75 -9.10 -8.98
CA HIS A 302 -16.03 -10.37 -8.31
C HIS A 302 -17.17 -11.15 -9.00
N ALA A 303 -18.15 -10.47 -9.59
CA ALA A 303 -19.20 -11.13 -10.39
C ALA A 303 -18.66 -11.82 -11.65
N LYS A 304 -17.43 -11.50 -12.08
CA LYS A 304 -16.70 -12.20 -13.14
C LYS A 304 -15.73 -13.27 -12.62
N GLY A 305 -15.66 -13.48 -11.30
CA GLY A 305 -14.72 -14.39 -10.66
C GLY A 305 -13.26 -13.91 -10.74
N LEU A 306 -13.06 -12.60 -10.88
CA LEU A 306 -11.75 -11.96 -10.94
C LEU A 306 -11.41 -11.34 -9.57
N SER A 307 -10.13 -11.21 -9.27
CA SER A 307 -9.65 -10.45 -8.11
C SER A 307 -9.67 -8.95 -8.38
N TYR A 308 -9.79 -8.14 -7.32
CA TYR A 308 -9.68 -6.69 -7.38
C TYR A 308 -8.57 -6.18 -6.44
N PHE A 309 -7.51 -5.61 -7.01
CA PHE A 309 -6.43 -4.99 -6.23
C PHE A 309 -6.45 -3.48 -6.40
N LEU A 310 -6.02 -2.78 -5.35
CA LEU A 310 -5.46 -1.45 -5.54
C LEU A 310 -4.02 -1.64 -6.01
N GLY A 311 -3.82 -1.73 -7.33
CA GLY A 311 -2.52 -2.04 -7.94
C GLY A 311 -1.54 -0.87 -7.90
N GLU A 312 -2.04 0.33 -7.63
CA GLU A 312 -1.23 1.49 -7.29
C GLU A 312 -2.02 2.42 -6.37
N THR A 313 -1.49 2.74 -5.21
CA THR A 313 -2.16 3.67 -4.30
C THR A 313 -1.17 4.40 -3.42
N ASN A 314 -1.46 5.64 -3.06
CA ASN A 314 -0.81 6.28 -1.93
C ASN A 314 -1.63 7.51 -1.45
N SER A 315 -1.07 8.29 -0.54
CA SER A 315 -1.75 9.44 0.06
C SER A 315 -2.12 10.53 -0.96
N TYR A 316 -1.16 11.09 -1.69
CA TYR A 316 -1.38 12.14 -2.69
C TYR A 316 -0.63 11.82 -3.99
N SER A 317 -1.28 11.91 -5.15
CA SER A 317 -0.61 11.70 -6.45
C SER A 317 0.42 12.79 -6.74
N CYS A 318 1.26 12.59 -7.77
CA CYS A 318 2.44 13.41 -8.07
C CYS A 318 3.46 13.45 -6.92
N HIS A 319 3.87 12.25 -6.48
CA HIS A 319 4.95 12.00 -5.51
C HIS A 319 4.67 12.47 -4.08
N GLY A 320 3.42 12.75 -3.74
CA GLY A 320 2.98 13.10 -2.39
C GLY A 320 3.00 14.59 -2.08
N ALA A 321 2.37 14.94 -0.97
CA ALA A 321 2.31 16.30 -0.45
C ALA A 321 3.29 16.48 0.73
N PRO A 322 4.21 17.46 0.70
CA PRO A 322 5.10 17.78 1.82
C PRO A 322 4.31 18.10 3.11
N GLY A 323 4.77 17.58 4.25
CA GLY A 323 4.12 17.78 5.54
C GLY A 323 2.80 17.01 5.70
N VAL A 324 2.47 16.15 4.73
CA VAL A 324 1.32 15.26 4.77
C VAL A 324 1.78 13.84 4.51
N SER A 325 2.28 13.57 3.30
CA SER A 325 2.65 12.24 2.84
C SER A 325 3.88 11.66 3.54
N ASN A 326 4.86 12.52 3.86
CA ASN A 326 6.14 12.12 4.47
C ASN A 326 6.11 12.15 6.01
N THR A 327 4.93 12.05 6.63
CA THR A 327 4.75 12.25 8.07
C THR A 327 4.27 10.99 8.80
N ALA A 328 4.46 10.95 10.12
CA ALA A 328 4.05 9.85 10.98
C ALA A 328 2.52 9.65 11.00
N GLY A 329 1.74 10.73 10.85
CA GLY A 329 0.29 10.64 10.68
C GLY A 329 -0.12 9.88 9.42
N ALA A 330 0.68 9.90 8.35
CA ALA A 330 0.43 9.09 7.16
C ALA A 330 0.52 7.58 7.45
N ALA A 331 1.27 7.15 8.48
CA ALA A 331 1.29 5.74 8.90
C ALA A 331 -0.07 5.29 9.46
N LEU A 332 -0.76 6.15 10.19
CA LEU A 332 -2.11 5.86 10.71
C LEU A 332 -3.13 5.80 9.57
N TRP A 333 -3.02 6.71 8.60
CA TRP A 333 -3.83 6.68 7.38
C TRP A 333 -3.60 5.39 6.61
N ALA A 334 -2.35 5.03 6.30
CA ALA A 334 -2.01 3.84 5.50
C ALA A 334 -2.48 2.55 6.18
N LEU A 335 -2.38 2.47 7.51
CA LEU A 335 -2.85 1.34 8.30
C LEU A 335 -4.38 1.16 8.20
N ASP A 336 -5.14 2.22 8.50
CA ASP A 336 -6.61 2.17 8.44
C ASP A 336 -7.11 2.00 7.00
N TYR A 337 -6.43 2.60 6.01
CA TYR A 337 -6.70 2.47 4.59
C TYR A 337 -6.54 1.02 4.11
N ALA A 338 -5.41 0.38 4.41
CA ALA A 338 -5.16 -1.01 4.04
C ALA A 338 -6.17 -1.96 4.71
N LEU A 339 -6.36 -1.84 6.02
CA LEU A 339 -7.31 -2.70 6.75
C LEU A 339 -8.75 -2.49 6.26
N TYR A 340 -9.21 -1.26 6.05
CA TYR A 340 -10.56 -0.99 5.54
C TYR A 340 -10.75 -1.51 4.11
N SER A 341 -9.73 -1.42 3.25
CA SER A 341 -9.82 -1.91 1.87
C SER A 341 -10.20 -3.42 1.83
N SER A 342 -9.65 -4.21 2.74
CA SER A 342 -9.98 -5.64 2.86
C SER A 342 -11.46 -5.90 3.19
N GLN A 343 -12.09 -4.98 3.91
CA GLN A 343 -13.49 -5.11 4.37
C GLN A 343 -14.49 -4.90 3.24
N ILE A 344 -14.08 -4.23 2.17
CA ILE A 344 -14.94 -3.96 1.01
C ILE A 344 -14.62 -4.86 -0.18
N GLY A 345 -13.70 -5.82 -0.01
CA GLY A 345 -13.35 -6.81 -1.03
C GLY A 345 -12.10 -6.50 -1.84
N VAL A 346 -11.26 -5.54 -1.42
CA VAL A 346 -9.92 -5.38 -1.99
C VAL A 346 -9.02 -6.47 -1.41
N GLU A 347 -8.39 -7.26 -2.27
CA GLU A 347 -7.57 -8.39 -1.83
C GLU A 347 -6.11 -7.99 -1.51
N ARG A 348 -5.65 -6.86 -2.06
CA ARG A 348 -4.29 -6.33 -1.88
C ARG A 348 -4.19 -4.85 -2.21
N THR A 349 -3.34 -4.15 -1.46
CA THR A 349 -3.00 -2.74 -1.67
C THR A 349 -1.51 -2.62 -1.98
N HIS A 350 -1.20 -2.19 -3.19
CA HIS A 350 0.15 -1.90 -3.64
C HIS A 350 0.47 -0.42 -3.44
N PHE A 351 1.10 -0.10 -2.32
CA PHE A 351 1.54 1.27 -2.05
C PHE A 351 2.61 1.65 -3.05
N HIS A 352 2.39 2.75 -3.76
CA HIS A 352 3.28 3.18 -4.82
C HIS A 352 4.54 3.83 -4.27
N GLU A 353 5.66 3.52 -4.91
CA GLU A 353 7.00 3.88 -4.51
C GLU A 353 7.82 4.34 -5.72
N GLY A 354 8.75 5.27 -5.49
CA GLY A 354 9.74 5.70 -6.46
C GLY A 354 11.04 6.09 -5.77
N ILE A 355 11.91 6.86 -6.42
CA ILE A 355 13.10 7.41 -5.76
C ILE A 355 12.82 8.87 -5.39
N GLY A 356 12.85 9.17 -4.10
CA GLY A 356 12.66 10.52 -3.58
C GLY A 356 11.19 10.99 -3.57
N TYR A 357 10.24 10.06 -3.60
CA TYR A 357 8.82 10.39 -3.47
C TYR A 357 8.49 10.59 -1.99
N LYS A 358 7.70 11.63 -1.69
CA LYS A 358 7.38 12.03 -0.32
C LYS A 358 6.49 10.98 0.36
N TYR A 359 5.73 10.21 -0.41
CA TYR A 359 4.83 9.19 0.12
C TYR A 359 5.44 7.80 0.22
N ASN A 360 6.72 7.62 -0.14
CA ASN A 360 7.38 6.31 -0.06
C ASN A 360 7.19 5.69 1.32
N LEU A 361 7.13 4.38 1.43
CA LEU A 361 7.38 3.70 2.68
C LEU A 361 8.89 3.43 2.81
N ILE A 362 9.56 3.16 1.68
CA ILE A 362 10.97 2.78 1.63
C ILE A 362 11.70 3.73 0.68
N GLN A 363 12.79 4.35 1.13
CA GLN A 363 13.72 5.06 0.25
C GLN A 363 14.98 4.19 0.07
N PRO A 364 15.13 3.46 -1.04
CA PRO A 364 16.18 2.43 -1.18
C PRO A 364 17.53 2.99 -1.63
N ALA A 365 17.60 4.25 -2.03
CA ALA A 365 18.77 4.89 -2.62
C ALA A 365 19.14 6.19 -1.91
N THR A 366 20.43 6.53 -1.96
CA THR A 366 20.94 7.81 -1.46
C THR A 366 20.39 8.97 -2.27
N LEU A 367 19.90 9.99 -1.57
CA LEU A 367 19.32 11.20 -2.12
C LEU A 367 20.29 12.38 -1.98
N ASN A 368 20.47 13.15 -3.04
CA ASN A 368 21.37 14.32 -3.05
C ASN A 368 20.62 15.66 -3.03
N ARG A 369 19.29 15.62 -3.11
CA ARG A 369 18.39 16.77 -3.08
C ARG A 369 17.18 16.49 -2.19
N SER A 370 16.65 17.56 -1.62
CA SER A 370 15.46 17.54 -0.78
C SER A 370 14.26 17.01 -1.56
N ILE A 371 13.51 16.08 -0.95
CA ILE A 371 12.25 15.58 -1.50
C ILE A 371 11.12 16.62 -1.41
N LEU A 372 11.33 17.70 -0.66
CA LEU A 372 10.30 18.72 -0.40
C LEU A 372 10.25 19.77 -1.51
N ASP A 373 11.42 20.18 -2.00
CA ASP A 373 11.57 21.34 -2.89
C ASP A 373 12.69 21.19 -3.93
N GLY A 374 13.42 20.07 -3.95
CA GLY A 374 14.51 19.83 -4.89
C GLY A 374 15.80 20.59 -4.61
N SER A 375 15.89 21.33 -3.50
CA SER A 375 17.13 22.01 -3.11
C SER A 375 18.27 21.00 -2.86
N PRO A 376 19.53 21.32 -3.22
CA PRO A 376 20.66 20.43 -2.93
C PRO A 376 20.81 20.18 -1.43
N LEU A 377 21.07 18.94 -1.05
CA LEU A 377 21.38 18.61 0.34
C LEU A 377 22.86 18.84 0.62
N SER A 378 23.16 19.47 1.76
CA SER A 378 24.53 19.65 2.23
C SER A 378 25.23 18.34 2.59
N THR A 379 24.45 17.31 2.91
CA THR A 379 24.90 15.93 3.12
C THR A 379 23.91 14.99 2.43
N PRO A 380 24.38 14.04 1.60
CA PRO A 380 23.50 13.07 0.99
C PRO A 380 22.69 12.31 2.04
N LEU A 381 21.38 12.21 1.83
CA LEU A 381 20.49 11.46 2.71
C LEU A 381 20.56 9.98 2.30
N ALA A 382 21.08 9.14 3.19
CA ALA A 382 21.24 7.70 2.97
C ALA A 382 19.88 6.99 2.77
N PRO A 383 19.87 5.73 2.26
CA PRO A 383 18.67 4.90 2.28
C PRO A 383 18.05 4.86 3.68
N HIS A 384 16.72 4.98 3.74
CA HIS A 384 16.00 5.08 5.00
C HIS A 384 14.54 4.63 4.85
N ILE A 385 13.94 4.29 5.98
CA ILE A 385 12.51 4.03 6.10
C ILE A 385 11.79 5.34 6.33
N GLN A 386 10.65 5.53 5.67
CA GLN A 386 9.73 6.63 5.95
C GLN A 386 8.63 6.18 6.92
N PRO A 387 7.98 7.11 7.65
CA PRO A 387 7.05 6.74 8.72
C PRO A 387 5.90 5.80 8.29
N ALA A 388 5.41 5.93 7.06
CA ALA A 388 4.32 5.09 6.56
C ALA A 388 4.64 3.59 6.55
N TYR A 389 5.92 3.18 6.52
CA TYR A 389 6.33 1.77 6.57
C TYR A 389 5.88 1.04 7.83
N TYR A 390 5.73 1.75 8.95
CA TYR A 390 5.21 1.15 10.18
C TYR A 390 3.77 0.65 10.04
N SER A 391 2.99 1.17 9.08
CA SER A 391 1.69 0.59 8.74
C SER A 391 1.82 -0.83 8.20
N ALA A 392 2.80 -1.10 7.34
CA ALA A 392 3.06 -2.42 6.78
C ALA A 392 3.47 -3.41 7.88
N ILE A 393 4.34 -2.99 8.80
CA ILE A 393 4.76 -3.80 9.96
C ILE A 393 3.57 -4.14 10.86
N ILE A 394 2.71 -3.17 11.17
CA ILE A 394 1.55 -3.41 12.04
C ILE A 394 0.52 -4.33 11.38
N VAL A 395 0.24 -4.13 10.08
CA VAL A 395 -0.65 -5.05 9.33
C VAL A 395 -0.07 -6.46 9.34
N ALA A 396 1.22 -6.60 9.04
CA ALA A 396 1.92 -7.88 9.06
C ALA A 396 1.80 -8.57 10.42
N GLU A 397 2.08 -7.86 11.52
CA GLU A 397 2.04 -8.45 12.86
C GLU A 397 0.62 -8.78 13.32
N ALA A 398 -0.38 -7.97 12.95
CA ALA A 398 -1.77 -8.24 13.28
C ALA A 398 -2.31 -9.47 12.53
N LEU A 399 -1.90 -9.66 11.28
CA LEU A 399 -2.26 -10.83 10.47
C LEU A 399 -1.50 -12.09 10.89
N GLY A 400 -0.23 -11.99 11.23
CA GLY A 400 0.63 -13.12 11.58
C GLY A 400 0.95 -14.03 10.39
N ASP A 401 1.41 -15.24 10.69
CA ASP A 401 1.92 -16.23 9.72
C ASP A 401 0.93 -17.37 9.40
N SER A 402 -0.28 -17.34 9.98
CA SER A 402 -1.27 -18.41 9.84
C SER A 402 -1.76 -18.63 8.40
N GLY A 403 -1.62 -17.63 7.53
CA GLY A 403 -2.14 -17.63 6.16
C GLY A 403 -3.67 -17.66 6.04
N SER A 404 -4.41 -17.65 7.17
CA SER A 404 -5.86 -17.87 7.20
C SER A 404 -6.60 -16.89 8.12
N THR A 405 -5.93 -15.81 8.53
CA THR A 405 -6.48 -14.80 9.43
C THR A 405 -7.70 -14.13 8.81
N GLN A 406 -8.81 -14.12 9.55
CA GLN A 406 -9.99 -13.35 9.19
C GLN A 406 -9.95 -11.99 9.89
N VAL A 407 -10.37 -10.93 9.21
CA VAL A 407 -10.37 -9.56 9.74
C VAL A 407 -11.75 -8.96 9.69
N TYR A 408 -12.15 -8.27 10.76
CA TYR A 408 -13.45 -7.60 10.86
C TYR A 408 -13.30 -6.18 11.41
N GLU A 409 -13.80 -5.17 10.70
CA GLU A 409 -13.92 -3.81 11.26
C GLU A 409 -14.95 -3.80 12.40
N ILE A 410 -14.46 -3.45 13.59
CA ILE A 410 -15.26 -3.32 14.80
C ILE A 410 -16.03 -2.00 14.75
N SER A 411 -17.30 -2.04 15.14
CA SER A 411 -18.08 -0.82 15.33
C SER A 411 -17.61 -0.09 16.58
N VAL A 412 -16.89 1.00 16.39
CA VAL A 412 -16.47 1.92 17.45
C VAL A 412 -17.26 3.22 17.28
N ASN A 413 -18.03 3.60 18.31
CA ASN A 413 -18.87 4.81 18.30
C ASN A 413 -18.05 6.09 18.53
N ASN A 414 -17.06 6.31 17.65
CA ASN A 414 -16.18 7.46 17.65
C ASN A 414 -15.75 7.75 16.21
N THR A 415 -15.75 9.02 15.81
CA THR A 415 -15.44 9.45 14.44
C THR A 415 -13.94 9.47 14.12
N ARG A 416 -13.08 9.25 15.12
CA ARG A 416 -11.62 9.27 15.03
C ARG A 416 -10.97 7.94 15.39
N ILE A 417 -11.71 7.03 16.01
CA ILE A 417 -11.18 5.73 16.41
C ILE A 417 -11.72 4.64 15.48
N ALA A 418 -10.81 3.98 14.76
CA ALA A 418 -11.08 2.75 14.03
C ALA A 418 -10.67 1.54 14.88
N GLY A 419 -11.35 0.42 14.70
CA GLY A 419 -11.05 -0.84 15.39
C GLY A 419 -11.15 -2.01 14.43
N TYR A 420 -10.24 -2.97 14.53
CA TYR A 420 -10.21 -4.17 13.69
C TYR A 420 -9.91 -5.39 14.55
N ALA A 421 -10.72 -6.44 14.43
CA ALA A 421 -10.54 -7.72 15.12
C ALA A 421 -9.95 -8.75 14.14
N PHE A 422 -9.01 -9.55 14.65
CA PHE A 422 -8.26 -10.56 13.88
C PHE A 422 -8.52 -11.94 14.50
N TYR A 423 -8.92 -12.89 13.67
CA TYR A 423 -9.34 -14.22 14.09
C TYR A 423 -8.53 -15.31 13.39
N GLU A 424 -8.15 -16.34 14.14
CA GLU A 424 -7.51 -17.55 13.65
C GLU A 424 -8.39 -18.75 14.00
N GLY A 425 -8.67 -19.62 13.04
CA GLY A 425 -9.62 -20.73 13.23
C GLY A 425 -11.04 -20.28 13.63
N GLY A 426 -11.40 -19.04 13.31
CA GLY A 426 -12.67 -18.42 13.70
C GLY A 426 -12.70 -17.84 15.11
N SER A 427 -11.61 -17.91 15.88
CA SER A 427 -11.52 -17.38 17.26
C SER A 427 -10.67 -16.11 17.33
N LEU A 428 -11.11 -15.13 18.12
CA LEU A 428 -10.43 -13.85 18.29
C LEU A 428 -9.04 -14.05 18.90
N GLN A 429 -8.02 -13.50 18.23
CA GLN A 429 -6.64 -13.52 18.70
C GLN A 429 -6.15 -12.12 19.05
N ARG A 430 -6.50 -11.13 18.21
CA ARG A 430 -5.95 -9.78 18.30
C ARG A 430 -6.99 -8.71 17.96
N ALA A 431 -6.76 -7.51 18.43
CA ALA A 431 -7.49 -6.32 18.00
C ALA A 431 -6.56 -5.11 17.82
N VAL A 432 -6.71 -4.39 16.72
CA VAL A 432 -6.01 -3.12 16.46
C VAL A 432 -6.98 -1.98 16.66
N PHE A 433 -6.57 -0.95 17.39
CA PHE A 433 -7.28 0.33 17.48
C PHE A 433 -6.39 1.47 17.02
N ILE A 434 -6.95 2.39 16.24
CA ILE A 434 -6.24 3.50 15.59
C ILE A 434 -6.93 4.79 15.99
N ASN A 435 -6.24 5.69 16.69
CA ASN A 435 -6.76 7.02 17.01
C ASN A 435 -6.20 8.05 16.03
N SER A 436 -7.04 8.40 15.06
CA SER A 436 -6.70 9.26 13.94
C SER A 436 -6.83 10.77 14.23
N LEU A 437 -7.05 11.14 15.50
CA LEU A 437 -7.04 12.54 15.93
C LEU A 437 -5.58 13.03 15.96
N ALA A 438 -5.29 14.06 15.15
CA ALA A 438 -3.92 14.55 14.98
C ALA A 438 -3.44 15.36 16.18
N PHE A 439 -2.34 14.94 16.79
CA PHE A 439 -1.57 15.69 17.78
C PHE A 439 -0.35 16.27 17.09
N LEU A 440 -0.31 17.59 16.89
CA LEU A 440 0.68 18.27 16.06
C LEU A 440 1.69 19.06 16.89
N LYS A 441 2.86 19.35 16.30
CA LYS A 441 3.83 20.26 16.92
C LYS A 441 3.17 21.59 17.29
N GLY A 442 3.45 22.05 18.51
CA GLY A 442 2.86 23.26 19.08
C GLY A 442 1.55 23.05 19.86
N ALA A 443 0.96 21.85 19.84
CA ALA A 443 -0.12 21.52 20.77
C ALA A 443 0.37 21.43 22.23
N THR A 444 -0.45 21.88 23.18
CA THR A 444 -0.06 22.03 24.60
C THR A 444 -0.37 20.80 25.46
N SER A 445 -1.34 19.98 25.05
CA SER A 445 -1.69 18.73 25.71
C SER A 445 -2.14 17.69 24.69
N ARG A 446 -1.86 16.43 24.97
CA ARG A 446 -2.29 15.28 24.17
C ARG A 446 -3.40 14.56 24.93
N SER A 447 -4.59 14.48 24.35
CA SER A 447 -5.70 13.78 24.99
C SER A 447 -5.59 12.25 24.78
N SER A 448 -6.34 11.49 25.56
CA SER A 448 -6.47 10.03 25.41
C SER A 448 -7.93 9.64 25.57
N THR A 449 -8.34 8.61 24.82
CA THR A 449 -9.65 7.98 24.97
C THR A 449 -9.46 6.64 25.65
N HIS A 450 -10.21 6.39 26.72
CA HIS A 450 -10.23 5.11 27.40
C HIS A 450 -11.18 4.15 26.69
N LEU A 451 -10.70 3.00 26.24
CA LEU A 451 -11.49 1.95 25.60
C LEU A 451 -11.79 0.84 26.61
N LEU A 452 -13.07 0.61 26.89
CA LEU A 452 -13.49 -0.52 27.71
C LEU A 452 -14.00 -1.65 26.80
N LEU A 453 -13.35 -2.81 26.86
CA LEU A 453 -13.67 -3.93 25.97
C LEU A 453 -14.74 -4.82 26.58
N SER A 454 -15.74 -5.15 25.76
CA SER A 454 -16.75 -6.17 26.07
C SER A 454 -16.78 -7.21 24.97
N PHE A 455 -17.05 -8.47 25.34
CA PHE A 455 -17.02 -9.61 24.43
C PHE A 455 -18.42 -10.19 24.22
N THR A 456 -18.79 -10.44 22.97
CA THR A 456 -20.20 -10.67 22.57
C THR A 456 -20.85 -11.94 23.11
N ASP A 457 -20.08 -12.94 23.54
CA ASP A 457 -20.59 -14.19 24.14
C ASP A 457 -20.38 -14.25 25.67
N GLY A 458 -19.89 -13.15 26.27
CA GLY A 458 -19.56 -13.08 27.69
C GLY A 458 -18.29 -13.83 28.09
N SER A 459 -17.54 -14.41 27.13
CA SER A 459 -16.22 -14.96 27.43
C SER A 459 -15.27 -13.83 27.85
N ALA A 460 -14.53 -14.07 28.93
CA ALA A 460 -13.64 -13.09 29.51
C ALA A 460 -12.20 -13.55 29.29
N PHE A 461 -11.53 -12.98 28.30
CA PHE A 461 -10.08 -12.99 28.29
C PHE A 461 -9.60 -12.31 29.58
N ALA A 462 -8.80 -13.02 30.38
CA ALA A 462 -8.36 -12.47 31.66
C ALA A 462 -7.37 -11.31 31.45
N THR A 463 -6.44 -11.50 30.50
CA THR A 463 -5.34 -10.58 30.23
C THR A 463 -5.17 -10.31 28.75
N MET A 464 -4.67 -9.12 28.43
CA MET A 464 -4.19 -8.75 27.11
C MET A 464 -2.76 -8.22 27.17
N THR A 465 -2.00 -8.47 26.12
CA THR A 465 -0.74 -7.78 25.84
C THR A 465 -1.03 -6.59 24.93
N ILE A 466 -0.46 -5.43 25.26
CA ILE A 466 -0.64 -4.16 24.57
C ILE A 466 0.70 -3.76 23.96
N LYS A 467 0.76 -3.66 22.63
CA LYS A 467 1.88 -3.11 21.87
C LYS A 467 1.45 -1.80 21.20
N ARG A 468 2.32 -0.79 21.21
CA ARG A 468 1.95 0.59 20.82
C ARG A 468 2.80 1.11 19.67
N LEU A 469 2.17 1.79 18.73
CA LEU A 469 2.85 2.66 17.77
C LEU A 469 2.98 4.02 18.42
N LYS A 470 4.18 4.33 18.90
CA LYS A 470 4.46 5.59 19.55
C LYS A 470 4.96 6.59 18.52
N ILE A 471 4.18 7.63 18.34
CA ILE A 471 4.48 8.81 17.51
C ILE A 471 4.55 10.01 18.43
N GLY A 472 5.58 10.86 18.27
CA GLY A 472 5.70 12.12 19.00
C GLY A 472 4.58 13.08 18.61
N TYR A 473 4.58 13.47 17.33
CA TYR A 473 3.58 14.30 16.68
C TYR A 473 3.19 13.73 15.31
N ALA A 474 1.95 13.93 14.88
CA ALA A 474 1.47 13.47 13.58
C ALA A 474 2.32 14.02 12.43
N ASP A 475 2.85 15.25 12.56
CA ASP A 475 3.74 15.91 11.60
C ASP A 475 5.24 15.65 11.85
N ASP A 476 5.60 14.60 12.59
CA ASP A 476 6.96 14.08 12.61
C ASP A 476 7.29 13.35 11.31
N THR A 477 8.54 13.45 10.85
CA THR A 477 9.01 12.77 9.62
C THR A 477 9.92 11.58 9.92
N SER A 478 10.15 11.28 11.20
CA SER A 478 11.07 10.24 11.71
C SER A 478 10.81 10.01 13.21
N GLY A 479 11.50 9.04 13.81
CA GLY A 479 11.42 8.76 15.24
C GLY A 479 10.18 7.96 15.64
N VAL A 480 9.57 7.25 14.68
CA VAL A 480 8.43 6.37 14.96
C VAL A 480 8.94 5.07 15.58
N THR A 481 8.21 4.53 16.56
CA THR A 481 8.57 3.24 17.17
C THR A 481 7.34 2.34 17.35
N TRP A 482 7.52 1.04 17.13
CA TRP A 482 6.49 0.02 17.29
C TRP A 482 6.88 -0.94 18.41
N GLY A 483 6.19 -0.87 19.55
CA GLY A 483 6.55 -1.62 20.76
C GLY A 483 7.99 -1.36 21.20
N GLY A 484 8.42 -0.10 21.21
CA GLY A 484 9.79 0.28 21.57
C GLY A 484 10.85 0.07 20.46
N GLN A 485 10.53 -0.66 19.40
CA GLN A 485 11.47 -0.98 18.32
C GLN A 485 11.36 -0.02 17.14
N THR A 486 12.47 0.15 16.42
CA THR A 486 12.56 1.00 15.22
C THR A 486 13.08 0.23 14.01
N TYR A 487 12.60 0.61 12.83
CA TYR A 487 13.09 0.18 11.52
C TYR A 487 13.87 1.29 10.81
N GLU A 488 14.00 2.47 11.44
CA GLU A 488 14.79 3.59 10.93
C GLU A 488 16.30 3.36 11.16
N THR A 489 16.79 2.22 10.69
CA THR A 489 18.17 1.77 10.80
C THR A 489 18.87 1.88 9.44
N SER A 490 20.20 1.87 9.44
CA SER A 490 20.99 1.98 8.20
C SER A 490 20.83 0.80 7.25
N ASP A 491 20.27 -0.32 7.71
CA ASP A 491 20.07 -1.54 6.94
C ASP A 491 18.60 -1.99 6.89
N ALA A 492 17.67 -1.13 7.32
CA ALA A 492 16.22 -1.36 7.44
C ALA A 492 15.80 -2.49 8.40
N LYS A 493 16.72 -3.15 9.12
CA LYS A 493 16.35 -4.20 10.08
C LYS A 493 15.81 -3.59 11.37
N VAL A 494 14.92 -4.33 12.02
CA VAL A 494 14.40 -3.96 13.34
C VAL A 494 15.54 -3.84 14.36
N SER A 495 15.46 -2.84 15.23
CA SER A 495 16.39 -2.61 16.34
C SER A 495 15.67 -2.05 17.56
N GLY A 496 16.29 -2.21 18.74
CA GLY A 496 15.73 -1.82 20.03
C GLY A 496 15.02 -2.96 20.76
N ASP A 497 14.80 -2.75 22.05
CA ASP A 497 14.14 -3.72 22.93
C ASP A 497 12.62 -3.69 22.73
N LEU A 498 12.01 -4.86 22.76
CA LEU A 498 10.56 -4.99 22.72
C LEU A 498 9.95 -4.47 24.03
N ASP A 499 9.09 -3.46 23.92
CA ASP A 499 8.30 -2.89 25.00
C ASP A 499 6.80 -3.19 24.78
N VAL A 500 6.25 -3.99 25.69
CA VAL A 500 4.83 -4.37 25.72
C VAL A 500 4.31 -4.31 27.15
N GLN A 501 3.02 -4.02 27.29
CA GLN A 501 2.34 -3.96 28.58
C GLN A 501 1.37 -5.12 28.71
N VAL A 502 1.34 -5.81 29.85
CA VAL A 502 0.31 -6.80 30.16
C VAL A 502 -0.69 -6.20 31.14
N ALA A 503 -1.97 -6.25 30.79
CA ALA A 503 -3.04 -5.69 31.63
C ALA A 503 -4.24 -6.63 31.68
N PRO A 504 -5.04 -6.60 32.77
CA PRO A 504 -6.35 -7.24 32.79
C PRO A 504 -7.25 -6.64 31.71
N VAL A 505 -8.01 -7.45 30.97
CA VAL A 505 -8.92 -6.89 29.94
C VAL A 505 -10.01 -6.01 30.57
N SER A 506 -10.43 -6.35 31.79
CA SER A 506 -11.39 -5.54 32.58
C SER A 506 -10.89 -4.13 32.89
N ALA A 507 -9.59 -3.87 32.78
CA ALA A 507 -9.02 -2.54 32.99
C ALA A 507 -9.16 -1.63 31.76
N GLY A 508 -9.52 -2.17 30.58
CA GLY A 508 -9.53 -1.42 29.34
C GLY A 508 -8.13 -0.98 28.87
N VAL A 509 -8.08 -0.10 27.89
CA VAL A 509 -6.83 0.45 27.34
C VAL A 509 -7.01 1.93 26.97
N ASP A 510 -6.07 2.77 27.36
CA ASP A 510 -6.00 4.14 26.87
C ASP A 510 -5.30 4.20 25.52
N ILE A 511 -5.91 4.94 24.59
CA ILE A 511 -5.31 5.30 23.30
C ILE A 511 -5.23 6.82 23.15
N ALA A 512 -4.00 7.33 23.06
CA ALA A 512 -3.72 8.74 22.86
C ALA A 512 -4.05 9.19 21.42
N GLU A 513 -4.22 10.49 21.22
CA GLU A 513 -4.28 11.08 19.87
C GLU A 513 -3.05 10.66 19.06
N THR A 514 -3.19 10.35 17.76
CA THR A 514 -2.06 9.92 16.91
C THR A 514 -1.32 8.70 17.48
N GLU A 515 -2.08 7.66 17.85
CA GLU A 515 -1.54 6.41 18.38
C GLU A 515 -2.26 5.22 17.74
N VAL A 516 -1.56 4.08 17.70
CA VAL A 516 -2.14 2.77 17.39
C VAL A 516 -1.81 1.83 18.54
N VAL A 517 -2.77 1.01 18.94
CA VAL A 517 -2.52 -0.11 19.87
C VAL A 517 -2.92 -1.42 19.21
N LEU A 518 -2.05 -2.43 19.31
CA LEU A 518 -2.37 -3.83 19.05
C LEU A 518 -2.54 -4.53 20.39
N LEU A 519 -3.71 -5.15 20.55
CA LEU A 519 -4.05 -5.99 21.68
C LEU A 519 -3.93 -7.43 21.22
N THR A 520 -3.20 -8.25 21.98
CA THR A 520 -3.17 -9.70 21.81
C THR A 520 -3.79 -10.34 23.03
N PHE A 521 -4.79 -11.19 22.84
CA PHE A 521 -5.53 -11.81 23.93
C PHE A 521 -4.87 -13.15 24.28
N GLY A 522 -4.49 -13.31 25.56
CA GLY A 522 -3.99 -14.59 26.06
C GLY A 522 -5.13 -15.54 26.36
N SER A 523 -4.89 -16.85 26.23
CA SER A 523 -5.80 -17.87 26.77
C SER A 523 -5.71 -17.99 28.28
#